data_AF-A0A496QHL8-F1
#
_entry.id   AF-A0A496QHL8-F1
#
_cell.length_a   1.000
_cell.length_b   1.000
_cell.length_c   1.000
_cell.angle_alpha   90.00
_cell.angle_beta   90.00
_cell.angle_gamma   90.00
#
_symmetry.space_group_name_H-M   'P 1'
#
loop_
_entity.id
_entity.type
_entity.pdbx_description
1 polymer ?
#
loop_
_entity_poly.entity_id
_entity_poly.type
_entity_poly.pdbx_seq_one_letter_code
_entity_poly.pdbx_strand_id
1 'polypeptide(L)'
;MKKGGVGIKFQWIILIFCIFLITTQVPALFSVFKEEKYVESAPYTSNSQTDQCVDNLWYISKLLQQGKSLGKDMVCPMTGKPYLVTTTEDDVVVCCPNPEKHGFKKICISKKDPMPEIVK
;
A
#
# COMPACT_ATOMS: atom_id res chain seq x y z
N MET A 1 -36.58 45.77 -21.07
CA MET A 1 -35.14 45.44 -20.86
C MET A 1 -34.97 43.93 -20.78
N LYS A 2 -34.45 43.28 -21.84
CA LYS A 2 -34.21 41.83 -21.90
C LYS A 2 -32.82 41.49 -21.33
N LYS A 3 -32.72 41.27 -20.01
CA LYS A 3 -31.56 40.61 -19.39
C LYS A 3 -31.86 39.11 -19.32
N GLY A 4 -31.53 38.32 -20.34
CA GLY A 4 -32.06 36.95 -20.39
C GLY A 4 -31.28 35.93 -21.21
N GLY A 5 -29.97 36.06 -21.39
CA GLY A 5 -29.24 35.04 -22.14
C GLY A 5 -27.72 35.02 -22.02
N VAL A 6 -27.10 36.12 -21.59
CA VAL A 6 -25.63 36.20 -21.53
C VAL A 6 -25.07 35.56 -20.27
N GLY A 7 -25.75 35.67 -19.11
CA GLY A 7 -25.29 35.09 -17.84
C GLY A 7 -25.25 33.56 -17.83
N ILE A 8 -26.26 32.92 -18.43
CA ILE A 8 -26.34 31.45 -18.53
C ILE A 8 -25.24 30.91 -19.46
N LYS A 9 -25.02 31.54 -20.61
CA LYS A 9 -23.96 31.10 -21.54
C LYS A 9 -22.57 31.23 -20.93
N PHE A 10 -22.33 32.29 -20.15
CA PHE A 10 -21.06 32.47 -19.46
C PHE A 10 -20.85 31.44 -18.33
N GLN A 11 -21.90 31.12 -17.57
CA GLN A 11 -21.84 30.04 -16.59
C GLN A 11 -21.53 28.68 -17.22
N TRP A 12 -22.13 28.36 -18.37
CA TRP A 12 -21.85 27.11 -19.08
C TRP A 12 -20.40 27.03 -19.59
N ILE A 13 -19.83 28.15 -20.07
CA ILE A 13 -18.42 28.20 -20.49
C ILE A 13 -17.48 27.94 -19.31
N ILE A 14 -17.75 28.56 -18.15
CA ILE A 14 -16.96 28.34 -16.93
C ILE A 14 -17.08 26.89 -16.47
N LEU A 15 -18.30 26.31 -16.47
CA LEU A 15 -18.52 24.93 -16.07
C LEU A 15 -17.74 23.96 -16.96
N ILE A 16 -17.80 24.12 -18.28
CA ILE A 16 -17.07 23.28 -19.23
C ILE A 16 -15.56 23.42 -19.02
N PHE A 17 -15.06 24.64 -18.78
CA PHE A 17 -13.64 24.88 -18.51
C PHE A 17 -13.19 24.21 -17.21
N CYS A 18 -13.98 24.29 -16.13
CA CYS A 18 -13.68 23.60 -14.88
C CYS A 18 -13.69 22.08 -15.05
N ILE A 19 -14.66 21.51 -15.76
CA ILE A 19 -14.70 20.06 -16.04
C ILE A 19 -13.47 19.64 -16.84
N PHE A 20 -13.08 20.40 -17.86
CA PHE A 20 -11.88 20.14 -18.65
C PHE A 20 -10.62 20.11 -17.78
N LEU A 21 -10.43 21.11 -16.92
CA LEU A 21 -9.29 21.15 -15.98
C LEU A 21 -9.28 19.99 -14.99
N ILE A 22 -10.45 19.57 -14.50
CA ILE A 22 -10.56 18.39 -13.62
C ILE A 22 -10.13 17.14 -14.40
N THR A 23 -10.64 16.93 -15.62
CA THR A 23 -10.29 15.73 -16.41
C THR A 23 -8.83 15.64 -16.81
N THR A 24 -8.12 16.77 -16.96
CA THR A 24 -6.70 16.78 -17.31
C THR A 24 -5.77 16.65 -16.09
N GLN A 25 -6.19 17.13 -14.92
CA GLN A 25 -5.39 17.11 -13.68
C GLN A 25 -5.68 15.90 -12.78
N VAL A 26 -6.87 15.32 -12.84
CA VAL A 26 -7.25 14.13 -12.04
C VAL A 26 -6.38 12.89 -12.32
N PRO A 27 -5.89 12.59 -13.54
CA PRO A 27 -4.99 11.45 -13.75
C PRO A 27 -3.71 11.56 -12.90
N ALA A 28 -3.19 12.77 -12.68
CA ALA A 28 -2.00 13.02 -11.87
C ALA A 28 -2.26 12.89 -10.36
N LEU A 29 -3.50 13.06 -9.90
CA LEU A 29 -3.87 12.78 -8.51
C LEU A 29 -4.06 11.28 -8.26
N PHE A 30 -4.50 10.52 -9.27
CA PHE A 30 -4.56 9.05 -9.19
C PHE A 30 -3.17 8.40 -9.12
N SER A 31 -2.11 9.04 -9.64
CA SER A 31 -0.73 8.54 -9.44
C SER A 31 -0.23 8.67 -8.00
N VAL A 32 -0.80 9.55 -7.18
CA VAL A 32 -0.48 9.64 -5.74
C VAL A 32 -1.27 8.60 -4.93
N PHE A 33 -2.47 8.24 -5.37
CA PHE A 33 -3.28 7.18 -4.76
C PHE A 33 -2.90 5.76 -5.21
N LYS A 34 -2.21 5.61 -6.33
CA LYS A 34 -1.37 4.43 -6.55
C LYS A 34 -0.21 4.55 -5.56
N GLU A 35 -0.41 3.98 -4.37
CA GLU A 35 0.64 3.68 -3.41
C GLU A 35 1.92 3.38 -4.20
N GLU A 36 2.87 4.30 -4.13
CA GLU A 36 4.24 4.04 -4.50
C GLU A 36 4.64 2.90 -3.55
N LYS A 37 4.47 1.65 -3.99
CA LYS A 37 5.25 0.52 -3.51
C LYS A 37 6.69 0.88 -3.90
N TYR A 38 7.28 1.84 -3.21
CA TYR A 38 8.71 2.10 -3.21
C TYR A 38 9.33 0.99 -2.37
N VAL A 39 9.21 -0.23 -2.90
CA VAL A 39 10.26 -1.21 -2.72
C VAL A 39 11.39 -0.59 -3.50
N GLU A 40 12.33 0.03 -2.79
CA GLU A 40 13.62 0.40 -3.33
C GLU A 40 14.20 -0.91 -3.92
N SER A 41 13.94 -1.11 -5.21
CA SER A 41 14.14 -2.36 -5.89
C SER A 41 15.63 -2.48 -6.18
N ALA A 42 16.39 -2.84 -5.15
CA ALA A 42 17.53 -3.72 -5.35
C ALA A 42 17.05 -4.88 -6.24
N PRO A 43 17.83 -5.36 -7.21
CA PRO A 43 17.38 -6.36 -8.17
C PRO A 43 17.04 -7.66 -7.43
N TYR A 44 15.78 -7.78 -7.02
CA TYR A 44 15.22 -8.98 -6.46
C TYR A 44 14.76 -9.82 -7.64
N THR A 45 15.12 -11.09 -7.62
CA THR A 45 14.43 -12.07 -8.45
C THR A 45 12.97 -12.08 -7.97
N SER A 46 12.09 -11.45 -8.74
CA SER A 46 10.64 -11.45 -8.49
C SER A 46 10.17 -12.88 -8.65
N ASN A 47 10.05 -13.54 -7.50
CA ASN A 47 9.50 -14.88 -7.40
C ASN A 47 8.07 -14.69 -6.92
N SER A 48 7.08 -15.30 -7.58
CA SER A 48 5.65 -15.14 -7.22
C SER A 48 5.36 -15.38 -5.73
N GLN A 49 6.11 -16.28 -5.08
CA GLN A 49 6.01 -16.56 -3.65
C GLN A 49 6.60 -15.44 -2.76
N THR A 50 7.65 -14.75 -3.21
CA THR A 50 8.23 -13.62 -2.48
C THR A 50 7.29 -12.42 -2.53
N ASP A 51 6.71 -12.15 -3.70
CA ASP A 51 5.74 -11.08 -3.86
C ASP A 51 4.51 -11.33 -2.98
N GLN A 52 4.00 -12.56 -2.96
CA GLN A 52 2.91 -12.96 -2.06
C GLN A 52 3.29 -12.86 -0.59
N CYS A 53 4.54 -13.14 -0.21
CA CYS A 53 5.02 -12.99 1.16
C CYS A 53 4.99 -11.52 1.61
N VAL A 54 5.42 -10.61 0.73
CA VAL A 54 5.37 -9.16 0.96
C VAL A 54 3.93 -8.66 1.02
N ASP A 55 3.05 -9.13 0.14
CA ASP A 55 1.62 -8.77 0.16
C ASP A 55 0.93 -9.26 1.44
N ASN A 56 1.25 -10.47 1.91
CA ASN A 56 0.78 -10.96 3.20
C ASN A 56 1.23 -10.04 4.34
N LEU A 57 2.50 -9.63 4.36
CA LEU A 57 2.99 -8.70 5.38
C LEU A 57 2.27 -7.34 5.30
N TRP A 58 2.04 -6.78 4.11
CA TRP A 58 1.22 -5.57 3.97
C TRP A 58 -0.19 -5.73 4.52
N TYR A 59 -0.83 -6.87 4.27
CA TYR A 59 -2.15 -7.16 4.83
C TYR A 59 -2.12 -7.26 6.37
N ILE A 60 -1.12 -7.95 6.91
CA ILE A 60 -0.91 -8.06 8.35
C ILE A 60 -0.69 -6.68 8.98
N SER A 61 0.13 -5.84 8.36
CA SER A 61 0.37 -4.47 8.79
C SER A 61 -0.93 -3.68 8.94
N LYS A 62 -1.81 -3.77 7.93
CA LYS A 62 -3.16 -3.17 7.98
C LYS A 62 -4.01 -3.74 9.13
N LEU A 63 -3.94 -5.04 9.41
CA LEU A 63 -4.64 -5.64 10.55
C LEU A 63 -4.11 -5.12 11.90
N LEU A 64 -2.79 -5.02 12.06
CA LEU A 64 -2.16 -4.52 13.28
C LEU A 64 -2.52 -3.06 13.55
N GLN A 65 -2.57 -2.22 12.50
CA GLN A 65 -3.02 -0.83 12.62
C GLN A 65 -4.50 -0.73 13.04
N GLN A 66 -5.34 -1.67 12.59
CA GLN A 66 -6.74 -1.76 13.00
C GLN A 66 -6.94 -2.41 14.38
N GLY A 67 -5.86 -2.82 15.07
CA GLY A 67 -5.94 -3.52 16.36
C GLY A 67 -6.55 -4.93 16.25
N LYS A 68 -6.58 -5.52 15.05
CA LYS A 68 -7.12 -6.86 14.80
C LYS A 68 -6.03 -7.92 14.96
N SER A 69 -6.43 -9.08 15.45
CA SER A 69 -5.55 -10.25 15.55
C SER A 69 -5.32 -10.89 14.18
N LEU A 70 -4.14 -11.49 14.02
CA LEU A 70 -3.79 -12.34 12.89
C LEU A 70 -4.71 -13.56 12.80
N GLY A 71 -5.27 -13.81 11.62
CA GLY A 71 -5.97 -15.06 11.34
C GLY A 71 -4.99 -16.24 11.35
N LYS A 72 -5.44 -17.43 11.79
CA LYS A 72 -4.62 -18.65 11.85
C LYS A 72 -4.08 -19.11 10.49
N ASP A 73 -4.67 -18.61 9.40
CA ASP A 73 -4.32 -18.96 8.04
C ASP A 73 -3.18 -18.10 7.46
N MET A 74 -2.65 -17.15 8.24
CA MET A 74 -1.53 -16.29 7.83
C MET A 74 -0.20 -17.03 7.91
N VAL A 75 0.13 -17.71 6.82
CA VAL A 75 1.37 -18.48 6.65
C VAL A 75 2.23 -17.93 5.52
N CYS A 76 3.54 -18.11 5.66
CA CYS A 76 4.51 -17.79 4.62
C CYS A 76 4.33 -18.77 3.44
N PRO A 77 4.12 -18.29 2.21
CA PRO A 77 3.85 -19.14 1.03
C PRO A 77 5.03 -20.04 0.66
N MET A 78 6.25 -19.68 1.07
CA MET A 78 7.46 -20.41 0.73
C MET A 78 7.84 -21.50 1.75
N THR A 79 7.37 -21.37 2.99
CA THR A 79 7.68 -22.33 4.06
C THR A 79 6.47 -23.06 4.61
N GLY A 80 5.25 -22.57 4.34
CA GLY A 80 4.02 -23.04 4.97
C GLY A 80 3.94 -22.77 6.47
N LYS A 81 4.92 -22.05 7.04
CA LYS A 81 4.98 -21.76 8.48
C LYS A 81 4.25 -20.44 8.80
N PRO A 82 3.62 -20.33 9.98
CA PRO A 82 3.03 -19.08 10.41
C PRO A 82 4.09 -17.99 10.57
N TYR A 83 3.69 -16.74 10.38
CA TYR A 83 4.55 -15.60 10.66
C TYR A 83 4.89 -15.51 12.16
N LEU A 84 6.10 -15.07 12.46
CA LEU A 84 6.59 -14.90 13.82
C LEU A 84 6.06 -13.58 14.37
N VAL A 85 5.27 -13.64 15.44
CA VAL A 85 4.67 -12.46 16.08
C VAL A 85 5.38 -12.22 17.40
N THR A 86 6.05 -11.08 17.51
CA THR A 86 6.73 -10.64 18.73
C THR A 86 6.01 -9.41 19.25
N THR A 87 5.39 -9.54 20.43
CA THR A 87 4.76 -8.41 21.12
C THR A 87 5.71 -7.91 22.19
N THR A 88 6.05 -6.63 22.11
CA THR A 88 6.80 -5.88 23.13
C THR A 88 5.85 -4.90 23.83
N GLU A 89 6.26 -4.30 24.95
CA GLU A 89 5.43 -3.32 25.69
C GLU A 89 4.96 -2.15 24.81
N ASP A 90 5.76 -1.86 23.77
CA ASP A 90 5.63 -0.69 22.93
C ASP A 90 5.17 -0.98 21.49
N ASP A 91 5.33 -2.23 21.01
CA ASP A 91 5.15 -2.53 19.59
C ASP A 91 4.84 -4.02 19.33
N VAL A 92 4.14 -4.28 18.23
CA VAL A 92 3.90 -5.64 17.72
C VAL A 92 4.64 -5.78 16.41
N VAL A 93 5.68 -6.61 16.41
CA VAL A 93 6.51 -6.91 15.25
C VAL A 93 6.11 -8.25 14.68
N VAL A 94 5.90 -8.31 13.37
CA VAL A 94 5.61 -9.55 12.65
C VAL A 94 6.68 -9.81 11.60
N CYS A 95 7.33 -10.96 11.67
CA CYS A 95 8.45 -11.34 10.83
C CYS A 95 8.18 -12.59 10.00
N CYS A 96 8.74 -12.64 8.79
CA CYS A 96 8.81 -13.85 8.00
C CYS A 96 9.59 -14.94 8.76
N PRO A 97 9.10 -16.20 8.81
CA PRO A 97 9.76 -17.28 9.54
C PRO A 97 11.07 -17.74 8.91
N ASN A 98 11.29 -17.45 7.61
CA ASN A 98 12.55 -17.73 6.94
C ASN A 98 12.79 -16.72 5.80
N PRO A 99 13.31 -15.52 6.11
CA PRO A 99 13.57 -14.49 5.11
C PRO A 99 14.67 -14.90 4.12
N GLU A 100 15.60 -15.78 4.51
CA GLU A 100 16.72 -16.21 3.65
C GLU A 100 16.26 -16.96 2.41
N LYS A 101 15.16 -17.73 2.50
CA LYS A 101 14.58 -18.38 1.32
C LYS A 101 14.08 -17.38 0.28
N HIS A 102 13.71 -16.18 0.72
CA HIS A 102 13.31 -15.08 -0.15
C HIS A 102 14.52 -14.24 -0.62
N GLY A 103 15.75 -14.55 -0.19
CA GLY A 103 16.96 -13.81 -0.54
C GLY A 103 17.26 -12.62 0.36
N PHE A 104 16.65 -12.56 1.55
CA PHE A 104 16.80 -11.46 2.50
C PHE A 104 17.28 -11.97 3.87
N LYS A 105 18.02 -11.15 4.62
CA LYS A 105 18.39 -11.43 6.02
C LYS A 105 17.22 -11.21 6.98
N LYS A 106 16.38 -10.21 6.70
CA LYS A 106 15.24 -9.84 7.54
C LYS A 106 14.11 -9.31 6.67
N ILE A 107 12.89 -9.77 6.96
CA ILE A 107 11.64 -9.22 6.43
C ILE A 107 10.66 -9.16 7.58
N CYS A 108 10.43 -7.96 8.10
CA CYS A 108 9.54 -7.73 9.24
C CYS A 108 8.74 -6.45 9.04
N ILE A 109 7.58 -6.39 9.68
CA ILE A 109 6.76 -5.19 9.84
C ILE A 109 6.50 -4.97 11.31
N SER A 110 6.11 -3.76 11.68
CA SER A 110 5.66 -3.46 13.02
C SER A 110 4.36 -2.67 13.02
N LYS A 111 3.76 -2.48 14.19
CA LYS A 111 2.57 -1.64 14.31
C LYS A 111 2.94 -0.16 14.16
N LYS A 112 4.13 0.23 14.67
CA LYS A 112 4.65 1.60 14.59
C LYS A 112 5.23 1.94 13.23
N ASP A 113 5.93 0.98 12.61
CA ASP A 113 6.45 1.04 11.24
C ASP A 113 5.78 -0.02 10.36
N PRO A 114 4.72 0.36 9.62
CA PRO A 114 3.94 -0.56 8.81
C PRO A 114 4.65 -1.02 7.55
N MET A 115 5.79 -0.42 7.19
CA MET A 115 6.51 -0.72 5.97
C MET A 115 7.45 -1.92 6.21
N PRO A 116 7.47 -2.93 5.32
CA PRO A 116 8.37 -4.06 5.48
C PRO A 116 9.83 -3.63 5.45
N GLU A 117 10.54 -3.81 6.56
CA GLU A 117 12.00 -3.68 6.61
C GLU A 117 12.63 -4.87 5.88
N ILE A 118 13.27 -4.59 4.74
CA ILE A 118 13.97 -5.58 3.94
C ILE A 118 15.47 -5.34 4.09
N VAL A 119 16.15 -6.20 4.86
CA VAL A 119 17.61 -6.15 5.02
C VAL A 119 18.22 -7.31 4.24
N LYS A 120 19.20 -7.03 3.37
CA LYS A 120 19.95 -8.05 2.61
C LYS A 120 21.26 -8.43 3.29
#